data_AF-A0AAW5KHX6-F1
#
_entry.id   AF-A0AAW5KHX6-F1
#
_cell.length_a   1.000
_cell.length_b   1.000
_cell.length_c   1.000
_cell.angle_alpha   90.00
_cell.angle_beta   90.00
_cell.angle_gamma   90.00
#
_symmetry.space_group_name_H-M   'P 1'
#
loop_
_entity.id
_entity.type
_entity.pdbx_description
1 polymer ?
#
loop_
_entity_poly.entity_id
_entity_poly.type
_entity_poly.pdbx_seq_one_letter_code
_entity_poly.pdbx_strand_id
1 'polypeptide(L)'
;ELYFSANALIDGLGCKNLDYSGNLGHSINVLQQDRIYIEKGNTTPLKDAECECFTFEPHICKQGGAFGVKRENIYYFVDGRLKEM
;
A
#
# COMPACT_ATOMS: atom_id res chain seq x y z
N GLU A 1 -9.62 -5.06 1.94
CA GLU A 1 -10.37 -4.00 1.22
C GLU A 1 -9.45 -3.02 0.50
N LEU A 2 -8.53 -2.34 1.20
CA LEU A 2 -7.61 -1.36 0.61
C LEU A 2 -6.89 -1.85 -0.66
N TYR A 3 -6.33 -3.07 -0.63
CA TYR A 3 -5.67 -3.67 -1.79
C TYR A 3 -6.53 -3.63 -3.05
N PHE A 4 -7.79 -4.08 -2.96
CA PHE A 4 -8.69 -4.15 -4.11
C PHE A 4 -9.13 -2.77 -4.57
N SER A 5 -9.52 -1.90 -3.63
CA SER A 5 -9.99 -0.54 -3.95
C SER A 5 -8.91 0.31 -4.61
N ALA A 6 -7.68 0.26 -4.11
CA ALA A 6 -6.58 1.04 -4.66
C ALA A 6 -6.08 0.48 -6.00
N ASN A 7 -5.95 -0.84 -6.16
CA ASN A 7 -5.59 -1.42 -7.47
C ASN A 7 -6.69 -1.17 -8.53
N ALA A 8 -7.97 -1.23 -8.16
CA ALA A 8 -9.07 -0.88 -9.05
C ALA A 8 -9.04 0.60 -9.46
N LEU A 9 -8.70 1.51 -8.52
CA LEU A 9 -8.52 2.92 -8.85
C LEU A 9 -7.34 3.15 -9.81
N ILE A 10 -6.21 2.47 -9.58
CA ILE A 10 -5.04 2.54 -10.47
C ILE A 10 -5.42 2.12 -11.88
N ASP A 11 -6.11 0.99 -12.03
CA ASP A 11 -6.57 0.51 -13.34
C ASP A 11 -7.59 1.46 -13.98
N GLY A 12 -8.57 1.94 -13.21
CA GLY A 12 -9.57 2.91 -13.66
C GLY A 12 -9.01 4.25 -14.11
N LEU A 13 -7.81 4.62 -13.65
CA LEU A 13 -7.05 5.80 -14.09
C LEU A 13 -6.22 5.54 -15.37
N GLY A 14 -6.31 4.36 -15.98
CA GLY A 14 -5.50 3.97 -17.13
C GLY A 14 -4.03 3.75 -16.77
N CYS A 15 -3.76 3.42 -15.51
CA CYS A 15 -2.44 3.06 -15.02
C CYS A 15 -2.37 1.55 -14.78
N LYS A 16 -1.16 1.04 -14.54
CA LYS A 16 -0.90 -0.31 -14.06
C LYS A 16 -0.06 -0.21 -12.80
N ASN A 17 -0.33 -1.08 -11.83
CA ASN A 17 0.59 -1.31 -10.72
C ASN A 17 1.83 -2.04 -11.28
N LEU A 18 3.01 -1.55 -10.92
CA LEU A 18 4.30 -2.09 -11.34
C LEU A 18 4.86 -3.13 -10.35
N ASP A 19 4.28 -3.24 -9.16
CA ASP A 19 4.58 -4.33 -8.25
C ASP A 19 4.05 -5.67 -8.82
N TYR A 20 4.86 -6.71 -8.73
CA TYR A 20 4.53 -8.03 -9.30
C TYR A 20 3.28 -8.66 -8.67
N SER A 21 3.08 -8.45 -7.37
CA SER A 21 1.92 -8.94 -6.61
C SER A 21 0.81 -7.89 -6.47
N GLY A 22 1.00 -6.71 -7.04
CA GLY A 22 0.12 -5.57 -6.88
C GLY A 22 0.16 -4.97 -5.46
N ASN A 23 1.23 -5.20 -4.71
CA ASN A 23 1.45 -4.63 -3.38
C ASN A 23 1.36 -3.08 -3.44
N LEU A 24 0.90 -2.49 -2.35
CA LEU A 24 0.70 -1.05 -2.21
C LEU A 24 1.40 -0.47 -0.98
N GLY A 25 2.08 -1.29 -0.19
CA GLY A 25 2.84 -0.87 0.99
C GLY A 25 2.89 -1.95 2.06
N HIS A 26 3.42 -1.61 3.23
CA HIS A 26 3.60 -2.57 4.31
C HIS A 26 3.71 -1.90 5.68
N SER A 27 3.54 -2.68 6.74
CA SER A 27 3.84 -2.25 8.11
C SER A 27 5.32 -1.89 8.26
N ILE A 28 5.65 -1.01 9.22
CA ILE A 28 7.04 -0.67 9.55
C ILE A 28 7.54 -1.64 10.62
N ASN A 29 8.47 -2.51 10.24
CA ASN A 29 9.11 -3.48 11.14
C ASN A 29 10.63 -3.45 10.97
N VAL A 30 11.34 -3.79 12.05
CA VAL A 30 12.81 -3.88 12.06
C VAL A 30 13.31 -4.97 11.12
N LEU A 31 12.65 -6.12 11.13
CA LEU A 31 13.00 -7.26 10.28
C LEU A 31 12.04 -7.34 9.09
N GLN A 32 12.57 -7.63 7.91
CA GLN A 32 11.79 -7.64 6.67
C GLN A 32 10.75 -8.77 6.64
N GLN A 33 11.06 -9.92 7.22
CA GLN A 33 10.15 -11.07 7.25
C GLN A 33 8.93 -10.85 8.14
N ASP A 34 8.97 -9.88 9.05
CA ASP A 34 7.86 -9.55 9.95
C ASP A 34 6.91 -8.51 9.34
N ARG A 35 7.20 -8.04 8.11
CA ARG A 35 6.36 -7.04 7.43
C ARG A 35 5.04 -7.66 7.01
N ILE A 36 3.97 -6.93 7.28
CA ILE A 36 2.61 -7.22 6.86
C ILE A 36 2.33 -6.34 5.64
N TYR A 37 2.02 -6.96 4.49
CA TYR A 37 1.90 -6.24 3.21
C TYR A 37 0.44 -5.91 2.86
N ILE A 38 0.24 -4.79 2.16
CA ILE A 38 -1.04 -4.44 1.54
C ILE A 38 -1.15 -5.21 0.23
N GLU A 39 -1.45 -6.51 0.34
CA GLU A 39 -1.45 -7.46 -0.77
C GLU A 39 -2.74 -8.29 -0.85
N LYS A 40 -2.88 -9.03 -1.95
CA LYS A 40 -4.05 -9.88 -2.18
C LYS A 40 -4.11 -10.99 -1.15
N GLY A 41 -5.24 -11.10 -0.46
CA GLY A 41 -5.51 -12.20 0.49
C GLY A 41 -5.04 -11.91 1.92
N ASN A 42 -4.31 -10.83 2.16
CA ASN A 42 -4.02 -10.39 3.52
C ASN A 42 -5.28 -9.76 4.15
N THR A 43 -5.67 -10.27 5.31
CA THR A 43 -6.86 -9.84 6.06
C THR A 43 -6.52 -9.10 7.37
N THR A 44 -5.24 -8.89 7.66
CA THR A 44 -4.83 -8.16 8.87
C THR A 44 -5.33 -6.72 8.83
N PRO A 45 -6.03 -6.23 9.87
CA PRO A 45 -6.46 -4.84 9.92
C PRO A 45 -5.28 -3.86 9.96
N LEU A 46 -5.35 -2.74 9.23
CA LEU A 46 -4.31 -1.70 9.29
C LEU A 46 -4.22 -0.99 10.65
N LYS A 47 -5.29 -1.09 11.44
CA LYS A 47 -5.38 -0.55 12.81
C LYS A 47 -4.97 -1.57 13.88
N ASP A 48 -4.47 -2.74 13.46
CA ASP A 48 -4.03 -3.78 14.39
C ASP A 48 -2.81 -3.30 15.19
N ALA A 49 -2.65 -3.79 16.42
CA ALA A 49 -1.56 -3.42 17.30
C ALA A 49 -0.18 -3.82 16.73
N GLU A 50 -0.14 -4.85 15.89
CA GLU A 50 1.09 -5.26 15.17
C GLU A 50 1.47 -4.29 14.02
N CYS A 51 0.59 -3.37 13.66
CA CYS A 51 0.74 -2.38 12.60
C CYS A 51 0.63 -0.96 13.17
N GLU A 52 1.58 -0.57 14.04
CA GLU A 52 1.62 0.78 14.64
C GLU A 52 1.64 1.89 13.58
N CYS A 53 2.40 1.66 12.50
CA CYS A 53 2.44 2.49 11.31
C CYS A 53 2.72 1.65 10.06
N PHE A 54 2.31 2.17 8.92
CA PHE A 54 2.47 1.50 7.63
C PHE A 54 2.76 2.50 6.51
N THR A 55 3.43 2.03 5.47
CA THR A 55 3.60 2.76 4.22
C THR A 55 2.37 2.59 3.34
N PHE A 56 2.02 3.66 2.63
CA PHE A 56 1.24 3.54 1.40
C PHE A 56 2.07 4.12 0.27
N GLU A 57 2.43 3.25 -0.67
CA GLU A 57 3.52 3.46 -1.61
C GLU A 57 3.24 2.88 -3.01
N PRO A 58 2.10 3.22 -3.63
CA PRO A 58 1.75 2.70 -4.94
C PRO A 58 2.84 2.99 -5.97
N HIS A 59 3.36 1.94 -6.60
CA HIS A 59 4.29 2.02 -7.70
C HIS A 59 3.52 1.82 -9.01
N ILE A 60 3.32 2.87 -9.78
CA ILE A 60 2.41 2.85 -10.93
C ILE A 60 3.04 3.43 -12.19
N CYS A 61 2.53 3.01 -13.34
CA CYS A 61 2.88 3.57 -14.63
C CYS A 61 1.62 3.72 -15.47
N LYS A 62 1.55 4.77 -16.31
CA LYS A 62 0.51 4.87 -17.32
C LYS A 62 0.58 3.66 -18.26
N GLN A 63 -0.55 3.08 -18.64
CA GLN A 63 -0.55 1.97 -19.59
C GLN A 63 0.09 2.39 -20.92
N GLY A 64 1.02 1.58 -21.43
CA GLY A 64 1.85 1.92 -22.59
C GLY A 64 2.95 2.98 -22.33
N GLY A 65 3.05 3.50 -21.11
CA GLY A 65 4.08 4.45 -20.71
C GLY A 65 5.44 3.80 -20.47
N ALA A 66 6.49 4.60 -20.65
CA ALA A 66 7.88 4.18 -20.44
C ALA A 66 8.39 4.39 -19.01
N PHE A 67 7.69 5.19 -18.19
CA PHE A 67 8.17 5.60 -16.87
C PHE A 67 7.15 5.29 -15.77
N GLY A 68 7.65 4.70 -14.69
CA GLY A 68 6.91 4.51 -13.44
C GLY A 68 7.14 5.65 -12.46
N VAL A 69 6.16 5.88 -11.61
CA VAL A 69 6.26 6.75 -10.44
C VAL A 69 5.91 5.94 -9.21
N LYS A 70 6.64 6.19 -8.12
CA LYS A 70 6.34 5.69 -6.80
C LYS A 70 6.28 6.89 -5.87
N ARG A 71 5.21 6.99 -5.08
CA ARG A 71 5.10 7.97 -4.00
C ARG A 71 4.80 7.21 -2.73
N GLU A 72 5.70 7.33 -1.77
CA GLU A 72 5.67 6.63 -0.50
C GLU A 72 5.48 7.64 0.63
N ASN A 73 4.47 7.39 1.46
CA ASN A 73 4.17 8.15 2.68
C ASN A 73 3.92 7.15 3.82
N ILE A 74 4.13 7.60 5.06
CA ILE A 74 3.88 6.80 6.28
C ILE A 74 2.58 7.27 6.94
N TYR A 75 1.77 6.31 7.36
CA TYR A 75 0.50 6.55 8.02
C TYR A 75 0.36 5.74 9.30
N TYR A 76 -0.47 6.25 10.20
CA TYR A 76 -0.81 5.62 11.48
C TYR A 76 -2.22 6.04 11.92
N PHE A 77 -2.79 5.36 12.91
CA PHE A 77 -4.11 5.69 13.45
C PHE A 77 -4.01 6.35 14.84
N VAL A 78 -4.75 7.44 15.04
CA VAL A 78 -4.96 8.08 16.35
C VAL A 78 -6.46 8.19 16.59
N ASP A 79 -6.96 7.59 17.66
CA ASP A 79 -8.39 7.55 17.99
C ASP A 79 -9.27 7.09 16.81
N GLY A 80 -8.79 6.06 16.09
CA GLY A 80 -9.46 5.51 14.91
C GLY A 80 -9.41 6.39 13.65
N ARG A 81 -8.69 7.52 13.69
CA ARG A 81 -8.51 8.42 12.54
C ARG A 81 -7.14 8.23 11.93
N LEU A 82 -7.10 8.11 10.60
CA LEU A 82 -5.85 8.04 9.85
C LEU A 82 -5.10 9.38 9.93
N LYS A 83 -3.79 9.31 10.15
CA LYS A 83 -2.86 10.43 10.15
C LYS A 83 -1.68 10.10 9.23
N GLU A 84 -1.17 11.14 8.58
CA GLU A 84 0.09 11.12 7.84
C GLU A 84 1.19 11.61 8.78
N MET A 85 2.39 11.03 8.66
CA MET A 85 3.58 11.44 9.41
C MET A 85 4.37 12.53 8.70
#